data_AF-A0A937ZKR9-F1
#
_entry.id   AF-A0A937ZKR9-F1
#
_cell.length_a   1.000
_cell.length_b   1.000
_cell.length_c   1.000
_cell.angle_alpha   90.00
_cell.angle_beta   90.00
_cell.angle_gamma   90.00
#
_symmetry.space_group_name_H-M   'P 1'
#
loop_
_entity.id
_entity.type
_entity.pdbx_description
1 polymer ?
#
loop_
_entity_poly.entity_id
_entity_poly.type
_entity_poly.pdbx_seq_one_letter_code
_entity_poly.pdbx_strand_id
1 'polypeptide(L)' 'MKLRQLQGGAHEAALATLDAMLALAPNKAELWRESGLLHARRGHLGAAKAAFERFLALDHGHAERHHIAAVLQDIKGRLN' A
#
# COMPACT_ATOMS: atom_id res chain seq x y z
N MET A 1 10.28 5.25 25.16
CA MET A 1 10.74 5.16 23.75
C MET A 1 10.69 3.73 23.14
N LYS A 2 9.96 2.74 23.70
CA LYS A 2 9.93 1.34 23.17
C LYS A 2 8.82 1.05 22.14
N LEU A 3 7.78 1.88 22.06
CA LEU A 3 6.61 1.62 21.21
C LEU A 3 6.87 1.84 19.70
N ARG A 4 7.84 2.69 19.36
CA ARG A 4 8.16 3.00 17.95
C ARG A 4 8.89 1.84 17.24
N GLN A 5 9.67 1.06 17.99
CA GLN A 5 10.39 -0.12 17.48
C GLN A 5 9.46 -1.33 17.24
N LEU A 6 8.50 -1.54 18.13
CA LEU A 6 7.46 -2.56 17.96
C LEU A 6 6.58 -2.26 16.75
N GLN A 7 6.22 -0.99 16.54
CA GLN A 7 5.52 -0.60 15.32
C GLN A 7 6.40 -0.82 14.08
N GLY A 8 7.66 -0.38 14.10
CA GLY A 8 8.58 -0.59 12.97
C GLY A 8 8.71 -2.06 12.55
N GLY A 9 8.90 -2.97 13.50
CA GLY A 9 9.07 -4.41 13.26
C GLY A 9 7.77 -5.13 12.87
N ALA A 10 6.62 -4.75 13.46
CA ALA A 10 5.33 -5.33 13.09
C ALA A 10 4.94 -4.97 11.64
N HIS A 11 5.28 -3.77 11.17
CA HIS A 11 5.03 -3.36 9.79
C HIS A 11 5.90 -4.14 8.78
N GLU A 12 7.12 -4.56 9.14
CA GLU A 12 7.94 -5.41 8.25
C GLU A 12 7.39 -6.83 8.15
N ALA A 13 7.00 -7.41 9.29
CA ALA A 13 6.35 -8.72 9.30
C ALA A 13 5.04 -8.70 8.49
N ALA A 14 4.26 -7.61 8.60
CA ALA A 14 3.06 -7.42 7.81
C ALA A 14 3.37 -7.30 6.31
N LEU A 15 4.39 -6.54 5.91
CA LEU A 15 4.81 -6.44 4.51
C LEU A 15 5.24 -7.80 3.94
N ALA A 16 6.06 -8.56 4.68
CA ALA A 16 6.49 -9.89 4.26
C ALA A 16 5.32 -10.86 4.10
N THR A 17 4.34 -10.78 5.01
CA THR A 17 3.10 -11.57 4.92
C THR A 17 2.27 -11.16 3.72
N LEU A 18 2.16 -9.85 3.47
CA LEU A 18 1.45 -9.31 2.32
C LEU A 18 2.10 -9.69 0.99
N ASP A 19 3.44 -9.67 0.92
CA ASP A 19 4.20 -10.05 -0.27
C ASP A 19 3.98 -11.54 -0.60
N ALA A 20 4.03 -12.41 0.41
CA ALA A 20 3.70 -13.82 0.25
C ALA A 20 2.23 -14.02 -0.20
N MET A 21 1.29 -13.26 0.35
CA MET A 21 -0.11 -13.31 -0.07
C MET A 21 -0.31 -12.79 -1.50
N LEU A 22 0.40 -11.74 -1.90
CA LEU A 22 0.39 -11.21 -3.26
C LEU A 22 1.01 -12.19 -4.27
N ALA A 23 2.05 -12.93 -3.87
CA ALA A 23 2.64 -13.99 -4.67
C ALA A 23 1.66 -15.16 -4.89
N LEU A 24 0.85 -15.49 -3.87
CA LEU A 24 -0.16 -16.54 -3.96
C LEU A 24 -1.44 -16.09 -4.67
N ALA A 25 -1.84 -14.83 -4.51
CA ALA A 25 -3.08 -14.28 -5.03
C ALA A 25 -2.88 -12.85 -5.56
N PRO A 26 -2.21 -12.68 -6.72
CA PRO A 26 -1.90 -11.36 -7.28
C PRO A 26 -3.15 -10.60 -7.76
N ASN A 27 -4.27 -11.31 -7.92
CA ASN A 27 -5.55 -10.75 -8.37
C ASN A 27 -6.40 -10.14 -7.23
N LYS A 28 -5.91 -10.14 -5.98
CA LYS A 28 -6.62 -9.51 -4.86
C LYS A 28 -6.24 -8.04 -4.77
N ALA A 29 -7.12 -7.17 -5.26
CA ALA A 29 -6.96 -5.72 -5.15
C ALA A 29 -6.80 -5.28 -3.68
N GLU A 30 -7.56 -5.84 -2.75
CA GLU A 30 -7.50 -5.47 -1.33
C GLU A 30 -6.07 -5.53 -0.74
N LEU A 31 -5.28 -6.54 -1.13
CA LEU A 31 -3.88 -6.67 -0.72
C LEU A 31 -3.00 -5.55 -1.29
N TRP A 32 -3.21 -5.14 -2.54
CA TRP A 32 -2.47 -4.02 -3.13
C TRP A 32 -2.77 -2.69 -2.41
N ARG A 33 -4.00 -2.51 -1.93
CA ARG A 33 -4.37 -1.35 -1.11
C ARG A 33 -3.65 -1.37 0.23
N GLU A 34 -3.67 -2.50 0.93
CA GLU A 34 -3.01 -2.64 2.23
C GLU A 34 -1.49 -2.43 2.10
N SER A 35 -0.89 -2.99 1.06
CA SER A 35 0.52 -2.77 0.71
C SER A 35 0.82 -1.28 0.52
N GLY A 36 0.01 -0.59 -0.29
CA GLY A 36 0.18 0.84 -0.54
C GLY A 36 0.09 1.69 0.72
N LEU A 37 -0.88 1.40 1.59
CA LEU A 37 -1.07 2.12 2.84
C LEU A 37 0.09 1.88 3.82
N LEU A 38 0.58 0.64 3.88
CA LEU A 38 1.70 0.24 4.73
C LEU A 38 3.00 0.89 4.28
N HIS A 39 3.26 0.93 2.98
CA HIS A 39 4.38 1.66 2.38
C HIS A 39 4.29 3.17 2.62
N ALA A 40 3.09 3.76 2.50
CA ALA A 40 2.88 5.19 2.77
C ALA A 40 3.17 5.54 4.24
N ARG A 41 2.73 4.70 5.19
CA ARG A 41 3.02 4.86 6.63
C ARG A 41 4.52 4.73 6.95
N ARG A 42 5.26 3.94 6.18
CA ARG A 42 6.72 3.79 6.29
C ARG A 42 7.50 4.92 5.63
N GLY A 43 6.83 5.85 4.94
CA GLY A 43 7.49 6.90 4.15
C GLY A 43 8.04 6.41 2.80
N HIS A 44 7.76 5.15 2.42
CA HIS A 44 8.15 4.57 1.13
C HIS A 44 7.13 4.97 0.06
N LEU A 45 7.05 6.27 -0.24
CA LEU A 45 6.08 6.84 -1.17
C LEU A 45 6.15 6.22 -2.58
N GLY A 46 7.35 5.85 -3.04
CA GLY A 46 7.53 5.18 -4.35
C GLY A 46 6.89 3.79 -4.41
N ALA A 47 7.09 2.97 -3.38
CA ALA A 47 6.47 1.65 -3.29
C ALA A 47 4.94 1.75 -3.08
N ALA A 48 4.50 2.74 -2.29
CA ALA A 48 3.09 3.03 -2.09
C ALA A 48 2.39 3.36 -3.42
N LYS A 49 3.02 4.22 -4.22
CA LYS A 49 2.53 4.58 -5.56
C LYS A 49 2.37 3.34 -6.45
N ALA A 50 3.38 2.48 -6.53
CA ALA A 50 3.34 1.28 -7.38
C ALA A 50 2.22 0.31 -6.97
N ALA A 51 2.03 0.11 -5.66
CA ALA A 51 0.98 -0.74 -5.12
C ALA A 51 -0.43 -0.18 -5.44
N PHE A 52 -0.64 1.13 -5.26
CA PHE A 52 -1.90 1.77 -5.64
C PHE A 52 -2.14 1.79 -7.15
N GLU A 53 -1.11 1.93 -7.99
CA GLU A 53 -1.26 1.80 -9.44
C GLU A 53 -1.68 0.38 -9.85
N ARG A 54 -1.17 -0.66 -9.18
CA ARG A 54 -1.65 -2.04 -9.34
C ARG A 54 -3.10 -2.21 -8.88
N PHE A 55 -3.46 -1.61 -7.75
CA PHE A 55 -4.85 -1.58 -7.27
C PHE A 55 -5.80 -0.99 -8.32
N LEU A 56 -5.44 0.15 -8.92
CA LEU A 56 -6.25 0.82 -9.92
C LEU A 56 -6.33 0.07 -11.27
N ALA A 57 -5.39 -0.84 -11.51
CA ALA A 57 -5.35 -1.71 -12.69
C ALA A 57 -6.19 -2.99 -12.50
N LEU A 58 -6.36 -3.44 -11.26
CA LEU A 58 -7.28 -4.52 -10.92
C LEU A 58 -8.68 -3.91 -10.84
N ASP A 59 -9.57 -4.30 -11.75
CA ASP A 59 -10.90 -3.72 -11.85
C ASP A 59 -11.64 -3.86 -10.51
N HIS A 60 -11.84 -2.72 -9.85
CA HIS A 60 -12.43 -2.65 -8.52
C HIS A 60 -13.49 -1.56 -8.51
N GLY A 61 -14.47 -1.73 -7.61
CA GLY A 61 -15.63 -0.85 -7.52
C GLY A 61 -15.25 0.64 -7.56
N HIS A 62 -16.07 1.42 -8.25
CA HIS A 62 -15.81 2.84 -8.53
C HIS A 62 -15.41 3.66 -7.27
N ALA A 63 -16.06 3.40 -6.13
CA ALA A 63 -15.82 4.13 -4.88
C ALA A 63 -14.39 3.97 -4.35
N GLU A 64 -13.89 2.74 -4.27
CA GLU A 64 -12.53 2.44 -3.82
C GLU A 64 -11.49 3.04 -4.78
N ARG A 65 -11.77 2.99 -6.09
CA ARG A 65 -10.90 3.57 -7.12
C ARG A 65 -10.71 5.08 -6.91
N HIS A 66 -11.79 5.81 -6.65
CA HIS A 66 -11.73 7.26 -6.40
C HIS A 66 -10.94 7.58 -5.13
N HIS A 67 -11.13 6.80 -4.06
CA HIS A 67 -10.38 6.98 -2.82
C HIS A 67 -8.87 6.77 -3.02
N ILE A 68 -8.49 5.67 -3.67
CA ILE A 68 -7.07 5.36 -3.93
C ILE A 68 -6.44 6.36 -4.91
N ALA A 69 -7.19 6.83 -5.91
CA ALA A 69 -6.71 7.87 -6.82
C ALA A 69 -6.41 9.20 -6.10
N ALA A 70 -7.26 9.59 -5.13
CA ALA A 70 -7.01 10.79 -4.32
C ALA A 70 -5.74 10.65 -3.46
N VAL A 71 -5.56 9.49 -2.81
CA VAL A 71 -4.35 9.20 -2.03
C VAL A 71 -3.10 9.17 -2.92
N LEU A 72 -3.20 8.59 -4.11
CA LEU A 72 -2.12 8.55 -5.09
C LEU A 72 -1.69 9.95 -5.54
N GLN A 73 -2.64 10.87 -5.71
CA GLN A 73 -2.35 12.26 -6.05
C GLN A 73 -1.64 13.00 -4.91
N ASP A 74 -2.07 12.83 -3.65
CA ASP A 74 -1.37 13.39 -2.48
C ASP A 74 0.07 12.87 -2.39
N ILE A 75 0.27 11.57 -2.57
CA ILE A 75 1.60 10.93 -2.57
C ILE A 75 2.48 11.50 -3.69
N LYS A 76 1.93 11.68 -4.90
CA LYS A 76 2.66 12.29 -6.03
C LYS A 76 3.02 13.75 -5.74
N GLY A 77 2.13 14.52 -5.12
CA GLY A 77 2.38 15.91 -4.74
C GLY A 77 3.48 16.05 -3.67
N ARG A 78 3.63 15.06 -2.78
CA ARG A 78 4.69 15.02 -1.76
C ARG A 78 6.05 14.53 -2.26
N LEU A 79 6.07 13.88 -3.43
CA LEU A 79 7.28 13.36 -4.08
C LEU A 79 7.97 14.41 -4.98
N ASN A 80 7.31 15.56 -5.19
CA ASN A 80 7.71 16.60 -6.13
C ASN A 80 8.27 17.84 -5.40
#